data_AF-A0A410QGZ2-F1
#
_entry.id   AF-A0A410QGZ2-F1
#
_cell.length_a   1.000
_cell.length_b   1.000
_cell.length_c   1.000
_cell.angle_alpha   90.00
_cell.angle_beta   90.00
_cell.angle_gamma   90.00
#
_symmetry.space_group_name_H-M   'P 1'
#
loop_
_entity.id
_entity.type
_entity.pdbx_description
1 polymer ?
#
loop_
_entity_poly.entity_id
_entity_poly.type
_entity_poly.pdbx_seq_one_letter_code
_entity_poly.pdbx_strand_id
1 'polypeptide(L)'
;MNRFDIFAEKFNFKRAVIIYLIAAILTGILSAGFLAYTFRDKITFVYKYHRINEKANDNKIGFENLEPELINLANSSSDIVDILILNRQNQILFSAKNSNLSKNGILDLAEISGKKSHFLADQKNSNVYFRLMKGDKLKFSMAMLGIENEVEQEYADYYFYEKNYNVKKVYLLSYITDKLSGDKVYFISDIRPIVNGEFYVKIVAVLAILFFMLYWVLLAFWVYAQALKSKLNSAMWGIITLFTNLAGLFVFLIYRQGHQTCYKCGALQNKSNLYCTFCGTRLGFVCKKCNTIVSEKDNYCKNCGSVLKGERKQNE
;
A
#
# COMPACT_ATOMS: atom_id res chain seq x y z
N MET A 1 -10.67 -41.02 5.57
CA MET A 1 -10.85 -39.77 4.81
C MET A 1 -11.89 -38.96 5.54
N ASN A 2 -11.52 -37.79 6.05
CA ASN A 2 -12.38 -36.99 6.92
C ASN A 2 -13.33 -36.13 6.07
N ARG A 3 -14.40 -35.58 6.68
CA ARG A 3 -15.38 -34.73 5.97
C ARG A 3 -14.71 -33.53 5.27
N PHE A 4 -13.63 -33.02 5.85
CA PHE A 4 -12.83 -31.92 5.29
C PHE A 4 -12.15 -32.29 3.97
N ASP A 5 -11.58 -33.49 3.86
CA ASP A 5 -10.89 -33.98 2.67
C ASP A 5 -11.87 -34.07 1.48
N ILE A 6 -13.07 -34.59 1.74
CA ILE A 6 -14.14 -34.73 0.73
C ILE A 6 -14.58 -33.36 0.22
N PHE A 7 -14.68 -32.37 1.10
CA PHE A 7 -15.00 -30.99 0.73
C PHE A 7 -13.88 -30.38 -0.13
N ALA A 8 -12.62 -30.53 0.27
CA ALA A 8 -11.47 -30.00 -0.45
C ALA A 8 -11.32 -30.57 -1.86
N GLU A 9 -11.60 -31.86 -2.07
CA GLU A 9 -11.55 -32.49 -3.40
C GLU A 9 -12.59 -31.92 -4.37
N LYS A 10 -13.81 -31.66 -3.87
CA LYS A 10 -14.95 -31.16 -4.65
C LYS A 10 -14.93 -29.63 -4.85
N PHE A 11 -14.07 -28.92 -4.12
CA PHE A 11 -14.00 -27.46 -4.19
C PHE A 11 -13.51 -26.97 -5.55
N ASN A 12 -14.27 -26.10 -6.20
CA ASN A 12 -13.91 -25.54 -7.50
C ASN A 12 -13.03 -24.30 -7.33
N PHE A 13 -11.73 -24.54 -7.15
CA PHE A 13 -10.74 -23.49 -6.94
C PHE A 13 -10.67 -22.46 -8.07
N LYS A 14 -10.87 -22.89 -9.33
CA LYS A 14 -10.86 -21.96 -10.47
C LYS A 14 -11.96 -20.91 -10.30
N ARG A 15 -13.17 -21.34 -9.96
CA ARG A 15 -14.30 -20.42 -9.71
C ARG A 15 -14.07 -19.54 -8.48
N ALA A 16 -13.55 -20.11 -7.40
CA ALA A 16 -13.27 -19.37 -6.17
C ALA A 16 -12.21 -18.27 -6.38
N VAL A 17 -11.11 -18.57 -7.09
CA VAL A 17 -10.07 -17.59 -7.42
C VAL A 17 -10.61 -16.48 -8.31
N ILE A 18 -11.43 -16.80 -9.32
CA ILE A 18 -12.05 -15.80 -10.18
C ILE A 18 -12.95 -14.85 -9.36
N ILE A 19 -13.81 -15.40 -8.50
CA ILE A 19 -14.70 -14.60 -7.63
C ILE A 19 -13.87 -13.72 -6.70
N TYR A 20 -12.83 -14.28 -6.07
CA TYR A 20 -11.92 -13.54 -5.21
C TYR A 20 -11.26 -12.36 -5.94
N LEU A 21 -10.70 -12.59 -7.13
CA LEU A 21 -10.03 -11.54 -7.91
C LEU A 21 -11.02 -10.43 -8.31
N ILE A 22 -12.22 -10.78 -8.77
CA ILE A 22 -13.25 -9.80 -9.13
C ILE A 22 -13.65 -8.97 -7.89
N ALA A 23 -13.92 -9.63 -6.76
CA ALA A 23 -14.30 -8.97 -5.52
C ALA A 23 -13.19 -8.06 -4.98
N ALA A 24 -11.94 -8.51 -5.01
CA ALA A 24 -10.78 -7.75 -4.56
C ALA A 24 -10.56 -6.49 -5.43
N ILE A 25 -10.63 -6.64 -6.76
CA ILE A 25 -10.48 -5.52 -7.70
C ILE A 25 -11.62 -4.52 -7.53
N LEU A 26 -12.87 -4.99 -7.49
CA LEU A 26 -14.04 -4.12 -7.33
C LEU A 26 -13.97 -3.35 -6.00
N THR A 27 -13.64 -4.04 -4.90
CA THR A 27 -13.49 -3.40 -3.58
C THR A 27 -12.32 -2.41 -3.57
N GLY A 28 -11.21 -2.74 -4.23
CA GLY A 28 -10.06 -1.85 -4.38
C GLY A 28 -10.41 -0.56 -5.13
N ILE A 29 -11.11 -0.66 -6.25
CA ILE A 29 -11.55 0.51 -7.03
C ILE A 29 -12.54 1.36 -6.23
N LEU A 30 -13.54 0.73 -5.59
CA LEU A 30 -14.53 1.44 -4.80
C LEU A 30 -13.90 2.14 -3.59
N SER A 31 -12.99 1.49 -2.87
CA SER A 31 -12.29 2.09 -1.72
C SER A 31 -11.35 3.22 -2.13
N ALA A 32 -10.58 3.05 -3.21
CA ALA A 32 -9.72 4.11 -3.74
C ALA A 32 -10.53 5.32 -4.20
N GLY A 33 -11.63 5.09 -4.94
CA GLY A 33 -12.55 6.15 -5.37
C GLY A 33 -13.20 6.87 -4.20
N PHE A 34 -13.63 6.12 -3.17
CA PHE A 34 -14.20 6.67 -1.95
C PHE A 34 -13.19 7.56 -1.21
N LEU A 35 -11.96 7.09 -0.98
CA LEU A 35 -10.91 7.90 -0.36
C LEU A 35 -10.56 9.14 -1.21
N ALA A 36 -10.45 8.99 -2.53
CA ALA A 36 -10.19 10.13 -3.42
C ALA A 36 -11.31 11.18 -3.36
N TYR A 37 -12.56 10.76 -3.23
CA TYR A 37 -13.71 11.65 -3.08
C TYR A 37 -13.72 12.34 -1.71
N THR A 38 -13.59 11.58 -0.62
CA THR A 38 -13.63 12.11 0.75
C THR A 38 -12.48 13.06 1.04
N PHE A 39 -11.29 12.82 0.49
CA PHE A 39 -10.10 13.66 0.70
C PHE A 39 -9.81 14.60 -0.48
N ARG A 40 -10.77 14.80 -1.39
CA ARG A 40 -10.58 15.55 -2.65
C ARG A 40 -9.98 16.93 -2.45
N ASP A 41 -10.54 17.71 -1.52
CA ASP A 41 -10.14 19.11 -1.31
C ASP A 41 -8.72 19.19 -0.75
N LYS A 42 -8.38 18.26 0.14
CA LYS A 42 -7.03 18.15 0.74
C LYS A 42 -5.98 17.71 -0.27
N ILE A 43 -6.29 16.73 -1.11
CA ILE A 43 -5.42 16.28 -2.21
C ILE A 43 -5.21 17.43 -3.21
N THR A 44 -6.28 18.12 -3.57
CA THR A 44 -6.22 19.28 -4.49
C THR A 44 -5.34 20.39 -3.93
N PHE A 45 -5.48 20.68 -2.63
CA PHE A 45 -4.65 21.67 -1.95
C PHE A 45 -3.18 21.30 -1.97
N VAL A 46 -2.82 20.08 -1.56
CA VAL A 46 -1.43 19.60 -1.56
C VAL A 46 -0.82 19.69 -2.95
N TYR A 47 -1.56 19.30 -3.99
CA TYR A 47 -1.13 19.39 -5.37
C TYR A 47 -0.87 20.84 -5.82
N LYS A 48 -1.82 21.76 -5.58
CA LYS A 48 -1.67 23.17 -5.96
C LYS A 48 -0.55 23.87 -5.16
N TYR A 49 -0.41 23.56 -3.87
CA TYR A 49 0.69 24.04 -3.04
C TYR A 49 2.05 23.64 -3.61
N HIS A 50 2.21 22.36 -3.97
CA HIS A 50 3.47 21.86 -4.55
C HIS A 50 3.79 22.55 -5.88
N ARG A 51 2.78 22.76 -6.73
CA ARG A 51 2.93 23.50 -8.00
C ARG A 51 3.37 24.95 -7.80
N ILE A 52 2.80 25.65 -6.82
CA ILE A 52 3.18 27.05 -6.51
C ILE A 52 4.60 27.09 -5.92
N ASN A 53 4.93 26.16 -5.04
CA ASN A 53 6.28 26.05 -4.46
C ASN A 53 7.36 25.74 -5.52
N GLU A 54 7.05 24.94 -6.53
CA GLU A 54 7.95 24.69 -7.67
C GLU A 54 8.15 25.95 -8.51
N LYS A 55 7.05 26.61 -8.92
CA LYS A 55 7.12 27.90 -9.64
C LYS A 55 7.90 28.98 -8.89
N ALA A 56 7.74 29.05 -7.57
CA ALA A 56 8.44 30.01 -6.74
C ALA A 56 9.95 29.72 -6.59
N ASN A 57 10.36 28.46 -6.72
CA ASN A 57 11.79 28.09 -6.74
C ASN A 57 12.43 28.32 -8.11
N ASP A 58 11.69 28.13 -9.20
CA ASP A 58 12.19 28.24 -10.58
C ASP A 58 12.19 29.69 -11.11
N ASN A 59 11.23 30.53 -10.68
CA ASN A 59 11.12 31.91 -11.15
C ASN A 59 11.95 32.88 -10.29
N LYS A 60 12.85 33.63 -10.95
CA LYS A 60 13.46 34.86 -10.42
C LYS A 60 12.49 36.06 -10.38
N ILE A 61 11.18 35.81 -10.39
CA ILE A 61 10.13 36.82 -10.55
C ILE A 61 9.38 36.91 -9.22
N GLY A 62 9.23 38.14 -8.70
CA GLY A 62 8.66 38.42 -7.38
C GLY A 62 7.25 37.86 -7.15
N PHE A 63 6.91 37.70 -5.87
CA PHE A 63 5.66 37.06 -5.42
C PHE A 63 4.37 37.78 -5.83
N GLU A 64 4.44 39.03 -6.28
CA GLU A 64 3.29 39.82 -6.77
C GLU A 64 2.57 39.12 -7.94
N ASN A 65 3.31 38.45 -8.83
CA ASN A 65 2.71 37.72 -9.96
C ASN A 65 2.01 36.42 -9.56
N LEU A 66 2.17 35.98 -8.31
CA LEU A 66 1.54 34.77 -7.79
C LEU A 66 0.22 35.07 -7.06
N GLU A 67 -0.11 36.33 -6.77
CA GLU A 67 -1.35 36.74 -6.09
C GLU A 67 -2.63 36.03 -6.61
N PRO A 68 -2.94 36.02 -7.92
CA PRO A 68 -4.14 35.34 -8.40
C PRO A 68 -4.12 33.82 -8.17
N GLU A 69 -2.94 33.18 -8.24
CA GLU A 69 -2.79 31.75 -7.93
C GLU A 69 -2.93 31.47 -6.43
N LEU A 70 -2.43 32.36 -5.58
CA LEU A 70 -2.58 32.29 -4.12
C LEU A 70 -4.04 32.47 -3.69
N ILE A 71 -4.78 33.42 -4.28
CA ILE A 71 -6.23 33.59 -4.03
C ILE A 71 -6.99 32.32 -4.45
N ASN A 72 -6.67 31.76 -5.61
CA ASN A 72 -7.29 30.52 -6.06
C ASN A 72 -6.99 29.35 -5.11
N LEU A 73 -5.76 29.23 -4.62
CA LEU A 73 -5.39 28.23 -3.63
C LEU A 73 -6.18 28.43 -2.34
N ALA A 74 -6.18 29.66 -1.80
CA ALA A 74 -6.90 30.03 -0.59
C ALA A 74 -8.39 29.65 -0.66
N ASN A 75 -9.03 29.92 -1.80
CA ASN A 75 -10.45 29.60 -2.01
C ASN A 75 -10.72 28.12 -2.31
N SER A 76 -9.69 27.33 -2.63
CA SER A 76 -9.85 25.91 -2.95
C SER A 76 -9.96 24.99 -1.73
N SER A 77 -9.69 25.51 -0.52
CA SER A 77 -9.89 24.77 0.72
C SER A 77 -10.44 25.68 1.81
N SER A 78 -11.44 25.18 2.52
CA SER A 78 -12.01 25.83 3.71
C SER A 78 -11.06 25.78 4.92
N ASP A 79 -10.07 24.88 4.90
CA ASP A 79 -9.09 24.73 5.97
C ASP A 79 -8.03 25.85 5.95
N ILE A 80 -7.86 26.54 4.82
CA ILE A 80 -6.92 27.66 4.72
C ILE A 80 -7.53 28.85 5.46
N VAL A 81 -6.81 29.34 6.46
CA VAL A 81 -7.17 30.54 7.22
C VAL A 81 -6.75 31.77 6.44
N ASP A 82 -5.50 31.79 5.96
CA ASP A 82 -4.98 32.85 5.13
C ASP A 82 -3.72 32.42 4.36
N ILE A 83 -3.44 33.15 3.29
CA ILE A 83 -2.14 33.11 2.61
C ILE A 83 -1.61 34.54 2.58
N LEU A 84 -0.44 34.75 3.19
CA LEU A 84 0.13 36.06 3.41
C LEU A 84 1.44 36.20 2.64
N ILE A 85 1.67 37.33 1.99
CA ILE A 85 3.00 37.73 1.50
C ILE A 85 3.56 38.74 2.50
N LEU A 86 4.78 38.49 2.97
CA LEU A 86 5.48 39.34 3.93
C LEU A 86 6.81 39.80 3.36
N ASN A 87 7.18 41.04 3.66
CA ASN A 87 8.50 41.56 3.36
C ASN A 87 9.56 41.09 4.38
N ARG A 88 10.82 41.50 4.17
CA ARG A 88 11.95 41.22 5.08
C ARG A 88 11.71 41.64 6.54
N GLN A 89 10.90 42.67 6.76
CA GLN A 89 10.53 43.20 8.08
C GLN A 89 9.28 42.54 8.67
N ASN A 90 8.80 41.43 8.09
CA ASN A 90 7.58 40.73 8.48
C ASN A 90 6.30 41.59 8.40
N GLN A 91 6.31 42.66 7.59
CA GLN A 91 5.11 43.44 7.26
C GLN A 91 4.32 42.71 6.17
N ILE A 92 3.01 42.65 6.35
CA ILE A 92 2.09 41.94 5.45
C ILE A 92 1.82 42.84 4.25
N LEU A 93 2.29 42.41 3.08
CA LEU A 93 2.06 43.09 1.80
C LEU A 93 0.75 42.66 1.15
N PHE A 94 0.35 41.40 1.35
CA PHE A 94 -0.81 40.80 0.72
C PHE A 94 -1.47 39.77 1.65
N SER A 95 -2.80 39.66 1.57
CA SER A 95 -3.61 38.66 2.28
C SER A 95 -4.68 38.12 1.33
N ALA A 96 -4.68 36.80 1.13
CA ALA A 96 -5.62 36.16 0.22
C ALA A 96 -7.05 36.09 0.77
N LYS A 97 -7.22 35.97 2.10
CA LYS A 97 -8.55 35.87 2.74
C LYS A 97 -8.92 37.05 3.64
N ASN A 98 -8.03 38.02 3.83
CA ASN A 98 -8.22 39.15 4.75
C ASN A 98 -8.62 38.67 6.16
N SER A 99 -7.92 37.65 6.66
CA SER A 99 -8.24 37.04 7.96
C SER A 99 -7.96 37.99 9.13
N ASN A 100 -8.40 37.63 10.33
CA ASN A 100 -8.06 38.39 11.53
C ASN A 100 -6.55 38.46 11.80
N LEU A 101 -5.76 37.54 11.24
CA LEU A 101 -4.30 37.52 11.38
C LEU A 101 -3.64 38.65 10.56
N SER A 102 -4.25 39.11 9.47
CA SER A 102 -3.68 40.15 8.61
C SER A 102 -4.03 41.58 9.01
N LYS A 103 -5.06 41.78 9.85
CA LYS A 103 -5.56 43.11 10.27
C LYS A 103 -4.52 44.00 10.94
N ASN A 104 -3.55 43.42 11.63
CA ASN A 104 -2.51 44.16 12.35
C ASN A 104 -1.35 44.62 11.45
N GLY A 105 -1.34 44.23 10.17
CA GLY A 105 -0.35 44.61 9.16
C GLY A 105 1.07 44.04 9.37
N ILE A 106 1.33 43.36 10.49
CA ILE A 106 2.62 42.77 10.85
C ILE A 106 2.33 41.42 11.52
N LEU A 107 3.05 40.38 11.13
CA LEU A 107 3.01 39.07 11.76
C LEU A 107 4.43 38.66 12.14
N ASP A 108 4.79 38.89 13.41
CA ASP A 108 6.13 38.62 13.91
C ASP A 108 6.14 37.34 14.75
N LEU A 109 6.71 36.29 14.16
CA LEU A 109 6.74 34.95 14.73
C LEU A 109 8.08 34.69 15.40
N ALA A 110 8.05 34.33 16.69
CA ALA A 110 9.22 33.96 17.45
C ALA A 110 9.11 32.55 18.02
N GLU A 111 10.26 31.90 18.21
CA GLU A 111 10.33 30.65 18.97
C GLU A 111 9.89 30.87 20.41
N ILE A 112 9.14 29.91 20.94
CA ILE A 112 8.66 29.95 22.31
C ILE A 112 9.85 29.60 23.21
N SER A 113 10.20 30.52 24.11
CA SER A 113 11.48 30.52 24.83
C SER A 113 11.83 29.18 25.50
N GLY A 114 12.98 28.61 25.13
CA GLY A 114 13.69 27.61 25.93
C GLY A 114 13.63 26.14 25.48
N LYS A 115 12.89 25.79 24.42
CA LYS A 115 12.89 24.42 23.86
C LYS A 115 12.95 24.46 22.34
N LYS A 116 13.59 23.45 21.73
CA LYS A 116 13.47 23.15 20.28
C LYS A 116 12.04 22.69 19.98
N SER A 117 11.07 23.59 20.05
CA SER A 117 9.70 23.30 19.69
C SER A 117 9.48 23.64 18.22
N HIS A 118 8.80 22.77 17.47
CA HIS A 118 8.34 23.08 16.11
C HIS A 118 7.26 24.17 16.07
N PHE A 119 7.00 24.86 17.19
CA PHE A 119 5.95 25.85 17.35
C PHE A 119 6.52 27.26 17.49
N LEU A 120 5.87 28.21 16.82
CA LEU A 120 6.16 29.63 16.86
C LEU A 120 4.95 30.35 17.47
N ALA A 121 5.20 31.41 18.23
CA ALA A 121 4.15 32.27 18.76
C ALA A 121 4.18 33.64 18.07
N ASP A 122 3.00 34.23 17.87
CA ASP A 122 2.87 35.63 17.47
C ASP A 122 3.13 36.53 18.69
N GLN A 123 4.12 37.41 18.59
CA GLN A 123 4.45 38.35 19.69
C GLN A 123 3.31 39.31 20.02
N LYS A 124 2.43 39.61 19.06
CA LYS A 124 1.27 40.49 19.26
C LYS A 124 0.03 39.74 19.75
N ASN A 125 -0.04 38.42 19.54
CA ASN A 125 -1.18 37.59 19.92
C ASN A 125 -0.75 36.33 20.66
N SER A 126 -0.66 36.44 21.99
CA SER A 126 -0.26 35.36 22.89
C SER A 126 -1.18 34.12 22.90
N ASN A 127 -2.34 34.16 22.24
CA ASN A 127 -3.29 33.04 22.18
C ASN A 127 -3.20 32.22 20.88
N VAL A 128 -2.27 32.56 19.98
CA VAL A 128 -2.11 31.89 18.69
C VAL A 128 -0.71 31.30 18.53
N TYR A 129 -0.67 30.02 18.19
CA TYR A 129 0.55 29.27 17.92
C TYR A 129 0.56 28.75 16.50
N PHE A 130 1.76 28.58 15.95
CA PHE A 130 1.99 28.12 14.58
C PHE A 130 2.97 26.95 14.59
N ARG A 131 2.53 25.76 14.19
CA ARG A 131 3.44 24.62 13.98
C ARG A 131 4.10 24.74 12.61
N LEU A 132 5.42 24.89 12.59
CA LEU A 132 6.22 24.97 11.38
C LEU A 132 6.31 23.60 10.70
N MET A 133 5.82 23.50 9.47
CA MET A 133 5.83 22.28 8.66
C MET A 133 7.00 22.33 7.66
N LYS A 134 8.25 22.31 8.14
CA LYS A 134 9.44 22.46 7.26
C LYS A 134 9.83 21.14 6.59
N GLY A 135 9.99 21.17 5.26
CA GLY A 135 10.99 20.37 4.53
C GLY A 135 10.63 18.94 4.11
N ASP A 136 9.62 18.31 4.72
CA ASP A 136 9.28 16.92 4.39
C ASP A 136 7.90 16.84 3.73
N LYS A 137 7.88 16.64 2.41
CA LYS A 137 6.65 16.62 1.59
C LYS A 137 5.61 15.63 2.13
N LEU A 138 6.09 14.51 2.68
CA LEU A 138 5.25 13.44 3.25
C LEU A 138 4.59 13.87 4.56
N LYS A 139 5.35 14.45 5.50
CA LYS A 139 4.80 14.93 6.79
C LYS A 139 3.79 16.03 6.60
N PHE A 140 4.06 16.98 5.70
CA PHE A 140 3.10 18.02 5.35
C PHE A 140 1.81 17.41 4.75
N SER A 141 1.92 16.43 3.85
CA SER A 141 0.74 15.76 3.30
C SER A 141 -0.05 14.99 4.35
N MET A 142 0.60 14.27 5.27
CA MET A 142 -0.07 13.48 6.31
C MET A 142 -0.78 14.39 7.32
N ALA A 143 -0.10 15.43 7.79
CA ALA A 143 -0.66 16.43 8.69
C ALA A 143 -1.86 17.14 8.05
N MET A 144 -1.76 17.52 6.78
CA MET A 144 -2.86 18.19 6.09
C MET A 144 -4.05 17.26 5.90
N LEU A 145 -3.82 15.99 5.54
CA LEU A 145 -4.88 14.98 5.43
C LEU A 145 -5.62 14.76 6.77
N GLY A 146 -5.02 15.13 7.90
CA GLY A 146 -5.63 14.98 9.23
C GLY A 146 -5.80 13.50 9.61
N ILE A 147 -4.92 12.65 9.08
CA ILE A 147 -4.92 11.20 9.32
C ILE A 147 -4.29 10.88 10.69
N GLU A 148 -3.50 11.80 11.24
CA GLU A 148 -2.85 11.67 12.54
C GLU A 148 -3.11 12.92 13.39
N ASN A 149 -3.52 12.73 14.65
CA ASN A 149 -3.62 13.80 15.65
C ASN A 149 -2.26 14.19 16.24
N GLU A 150 -1.17 13.86 15.54
CA GLU A 150 0.21 14.07 16.02
C GLU A 150 0.48 15.53 16.36
N VAL A 151 -0.14 16.49 15.64
CA VAL A 151 -0.03 17.92 15.95
C VAL A 151 -0.70 18.31 17.25
N GLU A 152 -1.91 17.82 17.48
CA GLU A 152 -2.66 18.11 18.71
C GLU A 152 -2.03 17.41 19.91
N GLN A 153 -1.56 16.17 19.72
CA GLN A 153 -0.86 15.41 20.76
C GLN A 153 0.48 16.05 21.11
N GLU A 154 1.30 16.42 20.12
CA GLU A 154 2.57 17.12 20.38
C GLU A 154 2.30 18.45 21.10
N TYR A 155 1.29 19.22 20.67
CA TYR A 155 0.92 20.45 21.36
C TYR A 155 0.51 20.18 22.82
N ALA A 156 -0.33 19.17 23.06
CA ALA A 156 -0.74 18.77 24.41
C ALA A 156 0.47 18.39 25.27
N ASP A 157 1.35 17.53 24.77
CA ASP A 157 2.52 17.03 25.50
C ASP A 157 3.47 18.16 25.90
N TYR A 158 3.64 19.18 25.04
CA TYR A 158 4.55 20.29 25.31
C TYR A 158 3.92 21.45 26.07
N TYR A 159 2.60 21.67 25.99
CA TYR A 159 1.97 22.91 26.48
C TYR A 159 0.79 22.69 27.44
N PHE A 160 0.47 21.45 27.85
CA PHE A 160 -0.65 21.17 28.77
C PHE A 160 -0.57 21.96 30.10
N TYR A 161 0.63 22.35 30.52
CA TYR A 161 0.87 23.07 31.78
C TYR A 161 0.66 24.59 31.69
N GLU A 162 0.43 25.13 30.49
CA GLU A 162 0.25 26.57 30.32
C GLU A 162 -1.15 27.04 30.77
N LYS A 163 -1.20 28.23 31.38
CA LYS A 163 -2.48 28.88 31.71
C LYS A 163 -3.29 29.12 30.43
N ASN A 164 -4.59 28.84 30.49
CA ASN A 164 -5.53 28.96 29.36
C ASN A 164 -5.20 28.05 28.15
N TYR A 165 -4.57 26.89 28.38
CA TYR A 165 -4.33 25.87 27.34
C TYR A 165 -5.54 25.61 26.43
N ASN A 166 -6.75 25.52 27.01
CA ASN A 166 -7.99 25.24 26.27
C ASN A 166 -8.46 26.38 25.33
N VAL A 167 -7.91 27.59 25.46
CA VAL A 167 -8.31 28.78 24.68
C VAL A 167 -7.30 29.07 23.56
N LYS A 168 -6.13 28.43 23.60
CA LYS A 168 -5.03 28.65 22.67
C LYS A 168 -5.30 27.90 21.37
N LYS A 169 -5.19 28.61 20.24
CA LYS A 169 -5.41 28.03 18.91
C LYS A 169 -4.09 27.77 18.20
N VAL A 170 -3.95 26.58 17.64
CA VAL A 170 -2.77 26.15 16.89
C VAL A 170 -3.09 26.10 15.40
N TYR A 171 -2.29 26.78 14.59
CA TYR A 171 -2.34 26.73 13.14
C TYR A 171 -1.15 25.94 12.58
N LEU A 172 -1.33 25.36 11.41
CA LEU A 172 -0.23 24.83 10.61
C LEU A 172 0.35 25.96 9.77
N LEU A 173 1.67 26.12 9.81
CA LEU A 173 2.39 27.12 9.05
C LEU A 173 3.36 26.44 8.08
N SER A 174 3.07 26.61 6.80
CA SER A 174 4.00 26.33 5.71
C SER A 174 4.48 27.63 5.10
N TYR A 175 5.68 27.63 4.53
CA TYR A 175 6.25 28.85 3.98
C TYR A 175 7.08 28.60 2.72
N ILE A 176 7.11 29.62 1.87
CA ILE A 176 8.02 29.75 0.73
C ILE A 176 8.84 31.02 0.94
N THR A 177 10.12 31.01 0.59
CA THR A 177 10.98 32.19 0.70
C THR A 177 11.67 32.45 -0.62
N ASP A 178 11.74 33.71 -1.02
CA ASP A 178 12.68 34.12 -2.05
C ASP A 178 13.98 34.56 -1.37
N LYS A 179 15.07 33.88 -1.72
CA LYS A 179 16.40 34.16 -1.16
C LYS A 179 16.96 35.51 -1.64
N LEU A 180 16.48 36.04 -2.77
CA LEU A 180 16.95 37.29 -3.36
C LEU A 180 16.23 38.51 -2.76
N SER A 181 14.89 38.53 -2.79
CA SER A 181 14.09 39.61 -2.20
C SER A 181 13.96 39.50 -0.70
N GLY A 182 14.18 38.33 -0.09
CA GLY A 182 13.96 38.09 1.34
C GLY A 182 12.46 38.11 1.74
N ASP A 183 11.58 38.17 0.76
CA ASP A 183 10.14 38.09 0.94
C ASP A 183 9.73 36.64 1.24
N LYS A 184 8.63 36.50 1.97
CA LYS A 184 8.13 35.21 2.46
C LYS A 184 6.65 35.09 2.11
N VAL A 185 6.23 33.90 1.72
CA VAL A 185 4.82 33.56 1.58
C VAL A 185 4.47 32.57 2.68
N TYR A 186 3.55 32.94 3.56
CA TYR A 186 3.03 32.07 4.61
C TYR A 186 1.69 31.48 4.20
N PHE A 187 1.60 30.17 4.30
CA PHE A 187 0.37 29.40 4.13
C PHE A 187 -0.08 28.97 5.51
N ILE A 188 -1.18 29.57 5.98
CA ILE A 188 -1.71 29.35 7.32
C ILE A 188 -2.99 28.53 7.19
N SER A 189 -2.99 27.34 7.77
CA SER A 189 -4.12 26.41 7.73
C SER A 189 -4.57 26.04 9.14
N ASP A 190 -5.87 25.81 9.29
CA ASP A 190 -6.50 25.28 10.50
C ASP A 190 -6.29 23.76 10.58
N ILE A 191 -6.16 23.22 11.80
CA ILE A 191 -6.08 21.78 12.01
C ILE A 191 -7.51 21.26 12.05
N ARG A 192 -8.09 21.00 10.89
CA ARG A 192 -9.41 20.37 10.78
C ARG A 192 -9.23 18.93 10.34
N PRO A 193 -9.26 17.96 11.27
CA PRO A 193 -9.37 16.57 10.86
C PRO A 193 -10.67 16.40 10.09
N ILE A 194 -10.64 15.60 9.02
CA ILE A 194 -11.88 15.24 8.33
C ILE A 194 -12.73 14.46 9.33
N VAL A 195 -14.00 14.85 9.45
CA VAL A 195 -14.95 14.12 10.30
C VAL A 195 -14.95 12.65 9.89
N ASN A 196 -14.57 11.77 10.81
CA ASN A 196 -14.42 10.32 10.61
C ASN A 196 -13.34 9.89 9.59
N GLY A 197 -12.41 10.77 9.20
CA GLY A 197 -11.33 10.49 8.24
C GLY A 197 -10.48 9.28 8.64
N GLU A 198 -10.05 9.24 9.90
CA GLU A 198 -9.29 8.12 10.48
C GLU A 198 -10.06 6.79 10.40
N PHE A 199 -11.37 6.84 10.68
CA PHE A 199 -12.24 5.66 10.62
C PHE A 199 -12.34 5.10 9.20
N TYR A 200 -12.47 5.95 8.18
CA TYR A 200 -12.51 5.53 6.79
C TYR A 200 -11.20 4.85 6.36
N VAL A 201 -10.04 5.44 6.68
CA VAL A 201 -8.74 4.84 6.37
C VAL A 201 -8.58 3.49 7.07
N LYS A 202 -8.98 3.38 8.34
CA LYS A 202 -8.97 2.11 9.08
C LYS A 202 -9.85 1.05 8.43
N ILE A 203 -11.07 1.39 8.00
CA ILE A 203 -11.94 0.43 7.30
C ILE A 203 -11.28 -0.08 6.04
N VAL A 204 -10.74 0.81 5.21
CA VAL A 204 -10.07 0.41 3.95
C VAL A 204 -8.87 -0.48 4.25
N ALA A 205 -8.08 -0.17 5.27
CA ALA A 205 -6.96 -1.00 5.70
C ALA A 205 -7.42 -2.39 6.18
N VAL A 206 -8.47 -2.46 7.00
CA VAL A 206 -9.06 -3.73 7.47
C VAL A 206 -9.55 -4.58 6.30
N LEU A 207 -10.23 -3.97 5.33
CA LEU A 207 -10.68 -4.67 4.12
C LEU A 207 -9.49 -5.21 3.31
N ALA A 208 -8.44 -4.40 3.11
CA ALA A 208 -7.24 -4.84 2.41
C ALA A 208 -6.56 -6.02 3.11
N ILE A 209 -6.43 -5.96 4.44
CA ILE A 209 -5.89 -7.05 5.26
C ILE A 209 -6.76 -8.31 5.15
N LEU A 210 -8.09 -8.17 5.15
CA LEU A 210 -9.02 -9.29 5.01
C LEU A 210 -8.82 -10.01 3.67
N PHE A 211 -8.74 -9.28 2.55
CA PHE A 211 -8.47 -9.88 1.24
C PHE A 211 -7.09 -10.55 1.20
N PHE A 212 -6.08 -9.93 1.79
CA PHE A 212 -4.75 -10.51 1.88
C PHE A 212 -4.73 -11.83 2.66
N MET A 213 -5.41 -11.88 3.82
CA MET A 213 -5.55 -13.09 4.62
C MET A 213 -6.34 -14.18 3.89
N LEU A 214 -7.40 -13.80 3.16
CA LEU A 214 -8.17 -14.73 2.35
C LEU A 214 -7.33 -15.34 1.23
N TYR A 215 -6.51 -14.54 0.54
CA TYR A 215 -5.52 -15.05 -0.42
C TYR A 215 -4.56 -16.03 0.23
N TRP A 216 -4.02 -15.67 1.39
CA TRP A 216 -3.04 -16.47 2.12
C TRP A 216 -3.58 -17.87 2.44
N VAL A 217 -4.80 -17.94 2.97
CA VAL A 217 -5.48 -19.21 3.29
C VAL A 217 -5.91 -19.95 2.02
N LEU A 218 -6.44 -19.26 1.01
CA LEU A 218 -6.90 -19.88 -0.22
C LEU A 218 -5.76 -20.57 -0.99
N LEU A 219 -4.56 -19.98 -0.98
CA LEU A 219 -3.36 -20.54 -1.59
C LEU A 219 -2.90 -21.81 -0.86
N ALA A 220 -2.84 -21.79 0.47
CA ALA A 220 -2.52 -22.97 1.28
C ALA A 220 -3.57 -24.09 1.10
N PHE A 221 -4.86 -23.72 1.08
CA PHE A 221 -5.96 -24.64 0.85
C PHE A 221 -5.91 -25.26 -0.56
N TRP A 222 -5.51 -24.50 -1.57
CA TRP A 222 -5.31 -25.01 -2.92
C TRP A 222 -4.19 -26.06 -2.97
N VAL A 223 -3.04 -25.80 -2.35
CA VAL A 223 -1.95 -26.78 -2.27
C VAL A 223 -2.39 -28.03 -1.51
N TYR A 224 -3.09 -27.86 -0.38
CA TYR A 224 -3.67 -28.98 0.37
C TYR A 224 -4.55 -29.88 -0.50
N ALA A 225 -5.49 -29.29 -1.25
CA ALA A 225 -6.39 -30.04 -2.11
C ALA A 225 -5.67 -30.74 -3.27
N GLN A 226 -4.63 -30.11 -3.83
CA GLN A 226 -3.80 -30.71 -4.87
C GLN A 226 -2.94 -31.87 -4.34
N ALA A 227 -2.39 -31.75 -3.13
CA ALA A 227 -1.66 -32.82 -2.47
C ALA A 227 -2.57 -34.01 -2.15
N LEU A 228 -3.80 -33.75 -1.71
CA LEU A 228 -4.82 -34.77 -1.46
C LEU A 228 -5.16 -35.56 -2.74
N LYS A 229 -5.41 -34.88 -3.85
CA LYS A 229 -5.61 -35.50 -5.18
C LYS A 229 -4.40 -36.31 -5.64
N SER A 230 -3.21 -35.88 -5.24
CA SER A 230 -1.93 -36.54 -5.56
C SER A 230 -1.59 -37.72 -4.64
N LYS A 231 -2.46 -38.07 -3.68
CA LYS A 231 -2.24 -39.11 -2.65
C LYS A 231 -0.98 -38.87 -1.80
N LEU A 232 -0.59 -37.61 -1.61
CA LEU A 232 0.49 -37.19 -0.72
C LEU A 232 -0.06 -36.86 0.68
N ASN A 233 0.82 -36.66 1.65
CA ASN A 233 0.43 -36.11 2.96
C ASN A 233 -0.05 -34.65 2.80
N SER A 234 -1.37 -34.47 2.66
CA SER A 234 -2.00 -33.19 2.36
C SER A 234 -1.79 -32.15 3.46
N ALA A 235 -1.84 -32.57 4.73
CA ALA A 235 -1.64 -31.68 5.88
C ALA A 235 -0.22 -31.09 5.88
N MET A 236 0.80 -31.90 5.64
CA MET A 236 2.19 -31.43 5.58
C MET A 236 2.36 -30.34 4.53
N TRP A 237 1.91 -30.59 3.29
CA TRP A 237 2.04 -29.63 2.20
C TRP A 237 1.21 -28.36 2.42
N GLY A 238 -0.03 -28.51 2.92
CA GLY A 238 -0.87 -27.36 3.26
C GLY A 238 -0.28 -26.48 4.36
N ILE A 239 0.24 -27.08 5.44
CA ILE A 239 0.84 -26.35 6.57
C ILE A 239 2.13 -25.66 6.15
N ILE A 240 3.02 -26.33 5.42
CA ILE A 240 4.25 -25.73 4.89
C ILE A 240 3.89 -24.50 4.05
N THR A 241 2.94 -24.63 3.12
CA THR A 241 2.48 -23.50 2.31
C THR A 241 1.79 -22.42 3.13
N LEU A 242 1.08 -22.75 4.21
CA LEU A 242 0.47 -21.75 5.08
C LEU A 242 1.52 -20.88 5.78
N PHE A 243 2.63 -21.43 6.24
CA PHE A 243 3.67 -20.64 6.91
C PHE A 243 4.65 -19.96 5.95
N THR A 244 4.88 -20.54 4.77
CA THR A 244 5.89 -20.05 3.82
C THR A 244 5.30 -19.41 2.55
N ASN A 245 3.98 -19.46 2.39
CA ASN A 245 3.21 -18.92 1.27
C ASN A 245 3.80 -19.34 -0.11
N LEU A 246 4.21 -18.37 -0.93
CA LEU A 246 4.75 -18.59 -2.27
C LEU A 246 5.93 -19.56 -2.26
N ALA A 247 6.80 -19.52 -1.25
CA ALA A 247 7.93 -20.44 -1.18
C ALA A 247 7.46 -21.90 -1.06
N GLY A 248 6.50 -22.20 -0.17
CA GLY A 248 5.94 -23.54 -0.04
C GLY A 248 5.19 -23.99 -1.30
N LEU A 249 4.50 -23.07 -1.99
CA LEU A 249 3.92 -23.33 -3.30
C LEU A 249 4.99 -23.72 -4.32
N PHE A 250 6.09 -22.98 -4.43
CA PHE A 250 7.17 -23.29 -5.36
C PHE A 250 7.81 -24.65 -5.05
N VAL A 251 8.08 -24.96 -3.78
CA VAL A 251 8.62 -26.28 -3.39
C VAL A 251 7.65 -27.39 -3.82
N PHE A 252 6.34 -27.21 -3.59
CA PHE A 252 5.33 -28.17 -4.03
C PHE A 252 5.31 -28.35 -5.55
N LEU A 253 5.39 -27.26 -6.31
CA LEU A 253 5.40 -27.29 -7.77
C LEU A 253 6.66 -27.98 -8.33
N ILE A 254 7.84 -27.68 -7.78
CA ILE A 254 9.12 -28.32 -8.16
C ILE A 254 9.05 -29.81 -7.83
N TYR A 255 8.59 -30.16 -6.63
CA TYR A 255 8.40 -31.54 -6.23
C TYR A 255 7.49 -32.28 -7.20
N ARG A 256 6.34 -31.68 -7.56
CA ARG A 256 5.40 -32.26 -8.52
C ARG A 256 6.00 -32.40 -9.93
N GLN A 257 6.78 -31.43 -10.41
CA GLN A 257 7.46 -31.47 -11.71
C GLN A 257 8.50 -32.61 -11.81
N GLY A 258 9.15 -32.93 -10.68
CA GLY A 258 10.10 -34.05 -10.58
C GLY A 258 9.44 -35.43 -10.75
N HIS A 259 8.14 -35.53 -10.57
CA HIS A 259 7.38 -36.79 -10.54
C HIS A 259 6.40 -36.90 -11.72
N GLN A 260 5.80 -38.09 -11.89
CA GLN A 260 4.72 -38.34 -12.85
C GLN A 260 3.43 -38.64 -12.10
N THR A 261 2.29 -38.23 -12.66
CA THR A 261 0.96 -38.48 -12.06
C THR A 261 0.32 -39.69 -12.71
N CYS A 262 -0.17 -40.65 -11.92
CA CYS A 262 -0.91 -41.79 -12.46
C CYS A 262 -2.23 -41.33 -13.09
N TYR A 263 -2.43 -41.63 -14.38
CA TYR A 263 -3.62 -41.24 -15.12
C TYR A 263 -4.91 -41.92 -14.62
N LYS A 264 -4.80 -43.08 -13.95
CA LYS A 264 -5.96 -43.82 -13.42
C LYS A 264 -6.39 -43.36 -12.03
N CYS A 265 -5.45 -43.22 -11.09
CA CYS A 265 -5.78 -42.95 -9.68
C CYS A 265 -5.32 -41.58 -9.15
N GLY A 266 -4.59 -40.80 -9.96
CA GLY A 266 -4.09 -39.47 -9.57
C GLY A 266 -2.86 -39.47 -8.66
N ALA A 267 -2.40 -40.63 -8.19
CA ALA A 267 -1.24 -40.71 -7.30
C ALA A 267 0.04 -40.19 -7.97
N LEU A 268 0.81 -39.37 -7.25
CA LEU A 268 2.12 -38.92 -7.68
C LEU A 268 3.15 -40.03 -7.49
N GLN A 269 3.97 -40.30 -8.52
CA GLN A 269 4.88 -41.44 -8.59
C GLN A 269 6.24 -41.01 -9.10
N ASN A 270 7.29 -41.73 -8.71
CA ASN A 270 8.61 -41.52 -9.29
C ASN A 270 8.57 -41.84 -10.79
N LYS A 271 9.29 -41.07 -11.61
CA LYS A 271 9.41 -41.29 -13.06
C LYS A 271 10.06 -42.64 -13.40
N SER A 272 10.80 -43.23 -12.46
CA SER A 272 11.36 -44.58 -12.61
C SER A 272 10.35 -45.71 -12.37
N ASN A 273 9.16 -45.43 -11.82
CA ASN A 273 8.20 -46.49 -11.49
C ASN A 273 7.51 -47.01 -12.76
N LEU A 274 7.62 -48.32 -13.01
CA LEU A 274 6.96 -48.98 -14.15
C LEU A 274 5.45 -49.16 -13.90
N TYR A 275 5.06 -49.38 -12.65
CA TYR A 275 3.68 -49.54 -12.21
C TYR A 275 3.37 -48.55 -11.08
N CYS A 276 2.11 -48.12 -11.00
CA CYS A 276 1.62 -47.31 -9.92
C CYS A 276 1.59 -48.13 -8.61
N THR A 277 2.23 -47.61 -7.57
CA THR A 277 2.24 -48.23 -6.23
C THR A 277 0.89 -48.23 -5.53
N PHE A 278 -0.11 -47.47 -6.03
CA PHE A 278 -1.44 -47.38 -5.44
C PHE A 278 -2.50 -48.21 -6.19
N CYS A 279 -2.49 -48.22 -7.53
CA CYS A 279 -3.54 -48.87 -8.32
C CYS A 279 -3.02 -49.93 -9.31
N GLY A 280 -1.72 -50.22 -9.32
CA GLY A 280 -1.10 -51.23 -10.18
C GLY A 280 -1.09 -50.91 -11.68
N THR A 281 -1.56 -49.72 -12.08
CA THR A 281 -1.61 -49.32 -13.50
C THR A 281 -0.20 -49.09 -14.04
N ARG A 282 0.09 -49.58 -15.25
CA ARG A 282 1.38 -49.38 -15.91
C ARG A 282 1.57 -47.91 -16.27
N LEU A 283 2.72 -47.33 -15.90
CA LEU A 283 3.05 -45.92 -16.10
C LEU A 283 4.21 -45.72 -17.08
N GLY A 284 5.13 -46.69 -17.15
CA GLY A 284 6.36 -46.59 -17.93
C GLY A 284 6.43 -47.56 -19.11
N PHE A 285 7.31 -47.22 -20.04
CA PHE A 285 7.69 -48.10 -21.15
C PHE A 285 8.91 -48.93 -20.77
N VAL A 286 9.03 -50.12 -21.34
CA VAL A 286 10.22 -50.97 -21.20
C VAL A 286 10.81 -51.21 -22.58
N CYS A 287 12.12 -51.30 -22.65
CA CYS A 287 12.81 -51.75 -23.86
C CYS A 287 12.44 -53.22 -24.14
N LYS A 288 11.93 -53.53 -25.33
CA LYS A 288 11.57 -54.91 -25.72
C LYS A 288 12.78 -55.86 -25.75
N LYS A 289 14.00 -55.33 -25.93
CA LYS A 289 15.23 -56.12 -26.05
C LYS A 289 15.88 -56.50 -24.71
N CYS A 290 15.84 -55.61 -23.72
CA CYS A 290 16.54 -55.82 -22.44
C CYS A 290 15.67 -55.55 -21.20
N ASN A 291 14.37 -55.33 -21.39
CA ASN A 291 13.37 -55.04 -20.35
C ASN A 291 13.71 -53.88 -19.40
N THR A 292 14.69 -53.05 -19.76
CA THR A 292 15.03 -51.87 -18.97
C THR A 292 13.96 -50.79 -19.10
N ILE A 293 13.66 -50.09 -18.01
CA ILE A 293 12.72 -48.97 -17.99
C ILE A 293 13.26 -47.82 -18.81
N VAL A 294 12.45 -47.34 -19.74
CA VAL A 294 12.77 -46.23 -20.65
C VAL A 294 11.72 -45.13 -20.52
N SER A 295 12.17 -43.89 -20.61
CA SER A 295 11.29 -42.72 -20.62
C SER A 295 10.63 -42.60 -22.00
N GLU A 296 9.43 -42.02 -22.05
CA GLU A 296 8.72 -41.74 -23.30
C GLU A 296 9.56 -40.87 -24.26
N LYS A 297 10.42 -40.01 -23.72
CA LYS A 297 11.29 -39.13 -24.51
C LYS A 297 12.59 -39.79 -25.00
N ASP A 298 12.90 -41.00 -24.54
CA ASP A 298 14.15 -41.67 -24.89
C ASP A 298 14.10 -42.16 -26.34
N ASN A 299 15.11 -41.81 -27.14
CA ASN A 299 15.25 -42.29 -28.53
C ASN A 299 15.90 -43.68 -28.58
N TYR A 300 16.75 -43.99 -27.61
CA TYR A 300 17.55 -45.20 -27.52
C TYR A 300 17.51 -45.74 -26.10
N CYS A 301 17.61 -47.06 -25.95
CA CYS A 301 17.69 -47.68 -24.64
C CYS A 301 19.04 -47.34 -23.97
N LYS A 302 18.99 -46.74 -22.77
CA LYS A 302 20.18 -46.42 -21.96
C LYS A 302 21.04 -47.64 -21.56
N ASN A 303 20.48 -48.85 -21.60
CA ASN A 303 21.17 -50.06 -21.18
C ASN A 303 21.71 -50.88 -22.36
N CYS A 304 20.95 -51.03 -23.44
CA CYS A 304 21.34 -51.89 -24.57
C CYS A 304 21.49 -51.17 -25.92
N GLY A 305 21.29 -49.85 -25.97
CA GLY A 305 21.44 -49.04 -27.18
C GLY A 305 20.37 -49.23 -28.26
N SER A 306 19.36 -50.09 -28.06
CA SER A 306 18.33 -50.34 -29.08
C SER A 306 17.46 -49.09 -29.35
N VAL A 307 17.10 -48.86 -30.61
CA VAL A 307 16.20 -47.77 -31.01
C VAL A 307 14.80 -48.00 -30.41
N LEU A 308 14.23 -46.97 -29.77
CA LEU A 308 12.91 -47.04 -29.13
C LEU A 308 11.79 -46.36 -29.92
N LYS A 309 12.11 -45.49 -30.88
CA LYS A 309 11.13 -44.67 -31.63
C LYS A 309 10.37 -45.44 -32.72
N GLY A 310 10.96 -46.50 -33.29
CA GLY A 310 10.34 -47.29 -34.37
C GLY A 310 9.30 -48.32 -33.90
N GLU A 311 9.33 -48.74 -32.63
CA GLU A 311 8.53 -49.87 -32.11
C GLU A 311 7.27 -49.46 -31.34
N ARG A 312 7.02 -48.15 -31.18
CA ARG A 312 5.91 -47.59 -30.39
C ARG A 312 4.56 -47.58 -31.12
N LYS A 313 4.56 -47.67 -32.46
CA LYS A 313 3.35 -47.66 -33.31
C LYS A 313 2.64 -49.01 -33.47
N GLN A 314 3.16 -50.09 -32.87
CA GLN A 314 2.58 -51.44 -33.02
C GLN A 314 1.65 -51.87 -31.87
N ASN A 315 1.52 -51.05 -30.81
CA ASN A 315 0.75 -51.39 -29.61
C ASN A 315 -0.32 -50.33 -29.25
N GLU A 316 -0.71 -49.47 -30.20
CA GLU A 316 -1.98 -48.74 -30.15
C GLU A 316 -3.06 -49.59 -30.82
#